data_AF-A0A7V9BT25-F1
#
_entry.id   AF-A0A7V9BT25-F1
#
_cell.length_a   1.000
_cell.length_b   1.000
_cell.length_c   1.000
_cell.angle_alpha   90.00
_cell.angle_beta   90.00
_cell.angle_gamma   90.00
#
_symmetry.space_group_name_H-M   'P 1'
#
loop_
_entity.id
_entity.type
_entity.pdbx_description
1 polymer ?
#
loop_
_entity_poly.entity_id
_entity_poly.type
_entity_poly.pdbx_seq_one_letter_code
_entity_poly.pdbx_strand_id
1 'polypeptide(L)'
;EERAGADVIVVSGRGTGRETDADRVAAVRGAVRCPVWVGSGWRPDRAEAGRAADGVIVGTWLHAGGDLSAPVDVARVHRARSALTG
;
A
#
# COMPACT_ATOMS: atom_id res chain seq x y z
N GLU A 1 -19.43 8.79 -21.57
CA GLU A 1 -19.76 8.82 -20.13
C GLU A 1 -18.48 8.62 -19.35
N GLU A 2 -18.08 9.59 -18.53
CA GLU A 2 -17.00 9.41 -17.57
C GLU A 2 -17.65 9.24 -16.20
N ARG A 3 -17.78 8.00 -15.74
CA ARG A 3 -18.23 7.74 -14.37
C ARG A 3 -17.01 7.73 -13.45
N ALA A 4 -17.08 8.56 -12.41
CA ALA A 4 -16.19 8.66 -11.24
C ALA A 4 -14.82 9.35 -11.37
N GLY A 5 -14.28 9.64 -12.57
CA GLY A 5 -13.18 10.62 -12.77
C GLY A 5 -11.96 10.51 -11.83
N ALA A 6 -11.68 9.32 -11.29
CA ALA A 6 -10.65 9.15 -10.28
C ALA A 6 -9.29 9.00 -10.95
N ASP A 7 -8.32 9.83 -10.52
CA ASP A 7 -6.94 9.76 -11.03
C ASP A 7 -6.20 8.50 -10.53
N VAL A 8 -6.58 7.97 -9.36
CA VAL A 8 -5.98 6.79 -8.72
C VAL A 8 -7.04 6.05 -7.91
N ILE A 9 -6.99 4.72 -7.90
CA ILE A 9 -7.81 3.88 -7.03
C ILE A 9 -6.95 3.31 -5.89
N VAL A 10 -7.37 3.54 -4.64
CA VAL A 10 -6.71 2.97 -3.47
C VAL A 10 -7.49 1.75 -2.99
N VAL A 11 -6.82 0.58 -2.98
CA VAL A 11 -7.36 -0.67 -2.42
C VAL A 11 -6.90 -0.80 -0.98
N SER A 12 -7.83 -0.66 -0.03
CA SER A 12 -7.57 -0.85 1.39
C SER A 12 -7.76 -2.31 1.82
N GLY A 13 -6.95 -2.76 2.79
CA GLY A 13 -7.18 -4.00 3.51
C GLY A 13 -8.52 -4.02 4.24
N ARG A 14 -9.03 -5.21 4.58
CA ARG A 14 -10.40 -5.40 5.15
C ARG A 14 -10.63 -4.76 6.54
N GLY A 15 -9.62 -4.14 7.15
CA GLY A 15 -9.70 -3.50 8.46
C GLY A 15 -8.32 -3.30 9.08
N THR A 16 -8.25 -2.53 10.16
CA THR A 16 -7.02 -2.27 10.92
C THR A 16 -6.27 -3.57 11.22
N GLY A 17 -4.99 -3.63 10.82
CA GLY A 17 -4.12 -4.78 11.06
C GLY A 17 -4.33 -5.99 10.15
N ARG A 18 -5.32 -5.98 9.23
CA ARG A 18 -5.51 -7.03 8.23
C ARG A 18 -4.90 -6.63 6.89
N GLU A 19 -4.25 -7.61 6.29
CA GLU A 19 -3.49 -7.50 5.05
C GLU A 19 -4.37 -7.12 3.86
N THR A 20 -3.77 -6.40 2.91
CA THR A 20 -4.36 -6.20 1.59
C THR A 20 -4.05 -7.42 0.76
N ASP A 21 -5.09 -8.14 0.38
CA ASP A 21 -5.03 -9.32 -0.46
C ASP A 21 -4.49 -8.96 -1.86
N ALA A 22 -3.37 -9.58 -2.26
CA ALA A 22 -2.72 -9.33 -3.54
C ALA A 22 -3.62 -9.71 -4.73
N ASP A 23 -4.44 -10.75 -4.61
CA ASP A 23 -5.38 -11.16 -5.67
C ASP A 23 -6.46 -10.09 -5.87
N ARG A 24 -6.89 -9.44 -4.78
CA ARG A 24 -7.83 -8.33 -4.85
C ARG A 24 -7.21 -7.12 -5.55
N VAL A 25 -5.95 -6.80 -5.27
CA VAL A 25 -5.23 -5.71 -5.94
C VAL A 25 -5.10 -6.01 -7.43
N ALA A 26 -4.69 -7.23 -7.79
CA ALA A 26 -4.57 -7.66 -9.18
C ALA A 26 -5.91 -7.62 -9.93
N ALA A 27 -7.00 -8.07 -9.29
CA ALA A 27 -8.34 -8.01 -9.86
C ALA A 27 -8.79 -6.57 -10.13
N VAL A 28 -8.57 -5.64 -9.20
CA VAL A 28 -8.89 -4.22 -9.41
C VAL A 28 -8.02 -3.64 -10.53
N ARG A 29 -6.71 -3.92 -10.52
CA ARG A 29 -5.78 -3.49 -11.57
C ARG A 29 -6.19 -3.98 -12.96
N GLY A 30 -6.73 -5.19 -13.08
CA GLY A 30 -7.26 -5.71 -14.35
C GLY A 30 -8.58 -5.06 -14.81
N ALA A 31 -9.32 -4.43 -13.90
CA ALA A 31 -10.64 -3.86 -14.18
C ALA A 31 -10.62 -2.35 -14.47
N VAL A 32 -9.50 -1.65 -14.22
CA VAL A 32 -9.41 -0.19 -14.26
C VAL A 32 -8.26 0.27 -15.15
N ARG A 33 -8.33 1.50 -15.67
CA ARG A 33 -7.25 2.08 -16.49
C ARG A 33 -6.34 3.04 -15.73
N CYS A 34 -6.81 3.56 -14.59
CA CYS A 34 -6.01 4.43 -13.72
C CYS A 34 -5.06 3.60 -12.85
N PRO A 35 -3.98 4.19 -12.31
CA PRO A 35 -3.12 3.54 -11.33
C PRO A 35 -3.90 3.00 -10.12
N VAL A 36 -3.42 1.87 -9.60
CA VAL A 36 -3.96 1.22 -8.41
C VAL A 36 -2.92 1.22 -7.31
N TRP A 37 -3.27 1.76 -6.15
CA TRP A 37 -2.39 1.83 -4.98
C TRP A 37 -2.90 0.93 -3.85
N VAL A 38 -1.99 0.36 -3.07
CA VAL A 38 -2.34 -0.32 -1.81
C VAL A 38 -2.42 0.70 -0.68
N GLY A 39 -3.52 0.67 0.06
CA GLY A 39 -3.71 1.46 1.27
C GLY A 39 -3.22 0.76 2.54
N SER A 40 -4.05 0.81 3.58
CA SER A 40 -3.77 0.24 4.91
C SER A 40 -3.36 -1.25 4.84
N GLY A 41 -2.42 -1.63 5.71
CA GLY A 41 -2.04 -3.03 5.91
C GLY A 41 -0.78 -3.48 5.18
N TRP A 42 -0.19 -2.65 4.30
CA TRP A 42 1.09 -2.98 3.66
C TRP A 42 2.28 -2.91 4.64
N ARG A 43 3.20 -3.86 4.53
CA ARG A 43 4.48 -3.88 5.25
C ARG A 43 5.58 -4.51 4.37
N PRO A 44 6.86 -4.16 4.58
CA PRO A 44 7.96 -4.65 3.72
C PRO A 44 8.21 -6.16 3.82
N ASP A 45 7.85 -6.78 4.93
CA ASP A 45 7.90 -8.23 5.13
C ASP A 45 6.82 -8.98 4.34
N ARG A 46 5.83 -8.26 3.79
CA ARG A 46 4.71 -8.80 2.99
C ARG A 46 4.49 -7.95 1.73
N ALA A 47 5.54 -7.87 0.92
CA ALA A 47 5.61 -6.95 -0.22
C ALA A 47 4.74 -7.35 -1.43
N GLU A 48 4.14 -8.54 -1.45
CA GLU A 48 3.44 -9.10 -2.63
C GLU A 48 2.33 -8.19 -3.16
N ALA A 49 1.47 -7.68 -2.27
CA ALA A 49 0.44 -6.72 -2.67
C ALA A 49 1.01 -5.41 -3.21
N GLY A 50 2.18 -4.98 -2.69
CA GLY A 50 2.88 -3.80 -3.19
C GLY A 50 3.47 -3.99 -4.59
N ARG A 51 3.94 -5.21 -4.91
CA ARG A 51 4.42 -5.54 -6.26
C ARG A 51 3.32 -5.63 -7.30
N ALA A 52 2.09 -5.95 -6.88
CA ALA A 52 0.92 -6.00 -7.75
C ALA A 52 0.28 -4.61 -7.99
N ALA A 53 0.76 -3.57 -7.30
CA ALA A 53 0.24 -2.21 -7.36
C ALA A 53 1.24 -1.23 -7.98
N ASP A 54 0.74 -0.08 -8.42
CA ASP A 54 1.55 1.03 -8.93
C ASP A 54 2.10 1.93 -7.81
N GLY A 55 1.65 1.72 -6.57
CA GLY A 55 2.08 2.48 -5.40
C GLY A 55 1.51 1.92 -4.10
N VAL A 56 2.05 2.39 -2.97
CA VAL A 56 1.57 2.02 -1.63
C VAL A 56 1.53 3.24 -0.71
N ILE A 57 0.57 3.26 0.23
CA ILE A 57 0.46 4.26 1.29
C ILE A 57 0.81 3.59 2.61
N VAL A 58 1.92 4.02 3.22
CA VAL A 58 2.43 3.44 4.47
C VAL A 58 2.39 4.49 5.57
N GLY A 59 1.64 4.21 6.64
CA GLY A 59 1.53 5.08 7.81
C GLY A 59 2.28 4.49 9.01
N THR A 60 1.51 3.93 9.95
CA THR A 60 1.95 3.41 11.26
C THR A 60 3.27 2.65 11.25
N TRP A 61 3.52 1.81 10.26
CA TRP A 61 4.75 1.01 10.21
C TRP A 61 6.03 1.86 10.11
N LEU A 62 5.97 3.04 9.46
CA LEU A 62 7.11 3.95 9.31
C LEU A 62 7.54 4.61 10.63
N HIS A 63 6.67 4.69 11.63
CA HIS A 63 7.00 5.28 12.90
C HIS A 63 7.77 4.30 13.79
N ALA A 64 8.63 4.81 14.67
CA ALA A 64 9.39 4.00 15.61
C ALA A 64 8.44 3.13 16.45
N GLY A 65 8.75 1.84 16.56
CA GLY A 65 7.88 0.87 17.25
C GLY A 65 6.52 0.60 16.61
N GLY A 66 6.18 1.24 15.48
CA GLY A 66 4.82 1.21 14.95
C GLY A 66 3.84 2.09 15.72
N ASP A 67 4.33 3.11 16.43
CA ASP A 67 3.51 4.05 17.20
C ASP A 67 3.40 5.39 16.45
N LEU A 68 2.19 5.78 16.06
CA LEU A 68 1.94 7.03 15.32
C LEU A 68 2.34 8.30 16.11
N SER A 69 2.47 8.22 17.44
CA SER A 69 2.95 9.32 18.28
C SER A 69 4.48 9.43 18.31
N ALA A 70 5.19 8.34 17.96
CA ALA A 70 6.63 8.31 17.87
C ALA A 70 7.13 8.97 16.57
N PRO A 71 8.40 9.42 16.47
CA PRO A 71 8.92 9.96 15.23
C PRO A 71 8.98 8.90 14.11
N VAL A 72 8.98 9.36 12.87
CA VAL A 72 9.28 8.52 11.71
C VAL A 72 10.70 7.98 11.81
N ASP A 73 10.84 6.66 11.63
CA ASP A 73 12.11 5.95 11.67
C ASP A 73 12.71 5.88 10.25
N VAL A 74 13.83 6.58 10.04
CA VAL A 74 14.52 6.66 8.74
C VAL A 74 14.95 5.28 8.23
N ALA A 75 15.39 4.38 9.12
CA ALA A 75 15.80 3.04 8.72
C ALA A 75 14.60 2.23 8.19
N ARG A 76 13.41 2.44 8.78
CA ARG A 76 12.17 1.85 8.28
C ARG A 76 11.78 2.43 6.93
N VAL A 77 11.86 3.74 6.74
CA VAL A 77 11.60 4.37 5.42
C VAL A 77 12.47 3.75 4.33
N HIS A 78 13.77 3.60 4.57
CA HIS A 78 14.68 2.96 3.62
C HIS A 78 14.28 1.50 3.33
N ARG A 79 13.94 0.73 4.36
CA ARG A 79 13.50 -0.67 4.20
C ARG A 79 12.20 -0.77 3.40
N ALA A 80 11.25 0.13 3.62
CA ALA A 80 10.01 0.18 2.84
C ALA A 80 10.29 0.49 1.37
N ARG A 81 11.13 1.49 1.09
CA ARG A 81 11.52 1.82 -0.28
C ARG A 81 12.19 0.63 -0.99
N SER A 82 13.16 0.00 -0.33
CA SER A 82 13.88 -1.14 -0.89
C SER A 82 12.98 -2.33 -1.22
N ALA A 83 11.90 -2.55 -0.45
CA ALA A 83 10.95 -3.64 -0.71
C ALA A 83 10.01 -3.36 -1.91
N LEU A 84 9.90 -2.11 -2.36
CA LEU A 84 9.06 -1.71 -3.50
C LEU A 84 9.84 -1.64 -4.81
N THR A 85 11.15 -1.40 -4.74
CA THR A 85 12.02 -1.21 -5.91
C THR A 85 12.76 -2.48 -6.35
N GLY A 86 12.49 -3.63 -5.71
CA GLY A 86 13.14 -4.91 -5.97
C GLY A 86 12.17 -5.98 -6.43
#